data_AF-A0A2V5N1L2-F1
#
_entry.id   AF-A0A2V5N1L2-F1
#
_cell.length_a   1.000
_cell.length_b   1.000
_cell.length_c   1.000
_cell.angle_alpha   90.00
_cell.angle_beta   90.00
_cell.angle_gamma   90.00
#
_symmetry.space_group_name_H-M   'P 1'
#
loop_
_entity.id
_entity.type
_entity.pdbx_description
1 polymer ?
#
loop_
_entity_poly.entity_id
_entity_poly.type
_entity_poly.pdbx_seq_one_letter_code
_entity_poly.pdbx_strand_id
1 'polypeptide(L)' 'LWRSSNCGRKAISRDGVWTVTGSLPGRMKGGVAIAEISKQDGRILLVSHAK' A
#
# COMPACT_ATOMS: atom_id res chain seq x y z
N LEU A 1 -11.67 9.06 -10.21
CA LEU A 1 -10.31 8.85 -10.76
C LEU A 1 -9.29 9.42 -9.79
N TRP A 2 -8.57 8.57 -9.03
CA TRP A 2 -7.53 9.05 -8.11
C TRP A 2 -6.29 9.46 -8.91
N ARG A 3 -5.99 10.77 -8.94
CA ARG A 3 -4.84 11.35 -9.62
C ARG A 3 -3.58 11.13 -8.78
N SER A 4 -2.59 10.48 -9.39
CA SER A 4 -1.24 10.33 -8.85
C SER A 4 -0.54 11.70 -8.80
N SER A 5 -0.24 12.19 -7.60
CA SER A 5 0.72 13.25 -7.38
C SER A 5 1.79 12.75 -6.41
N ASN A 6 2.89 12.28 -7.01
CA ASN A 6 4.26 12.32 -6.50
C ASN A 6 4.49 12.05 -5.00
N CYS A 7 4.33 10.78 -4.60
CA CYS A 7 5.04 10.19 -3.46
C CYS A 7 5.15 8.69 -3.77
N GLY A 8 6.36 8.14 -3.77
CA GLY A 8 6.69 6.82 -4.34
C GLY A 8 5.93 5.66 -3.69
N ARG A 9 4.71 5.38 -4.14
CA ARG A 9 3.94 4.18 -3.78
C ARG A 9 4.00 3.22 -4.96
N LYS A 10 4.81 2.17 -4.81
CA LYS A 10 4.93 1.10 -5.81
C LYS A 10 3.73 0.17 -5.64
N ALA A 11 2.66 0.43 -6.39
CA ALA A 11 1.51 -0.46 -6.42
C ALA A 11 1.81 -1.62 -7.39
N ILE A 12 2.02 -2.82 -6.86
CA ILE A 12 2.18 -4.03 -7.69
C ILE A 12 0.80 -4.64 -7.86
N SER A 13 0.38 -4.84 -9.11
CA SER A 13 -0.91 -5.44 -9.46
C SER A 13 -0.67 -6.87 -9.91
N ARG A 14 -0.97 -7.86 -9.07
CA ARG A 14 -1.13 -9.27 -9.45
C ARG A 14 -2.57 -9.69 -9.19
N ASP A 15 -3.16 -10.42 -10.12
CA ASP A 15 -4.39 -11.22 -9.97
C ASP A 15 -5.51 -10.60 -9.13
N GLY A 16 -6.06 -9.48 -9.59
CA GLY A 16 -7.24 -8.90 -8.93
C GLY A 16 -6.96 -8.23 -7.57
N VAL A 17 -5.69 -8.05 -7.19
CA VAL A 17 -5.31 -7.39 -5.93
C VAL A 17 -4.48 -6.13 -6.21
N TRP A 18 -4.70 -5.10 -5.40
CA TRP A 18 -3.84 -3.90 -5.29
C TRP A 18 -2.98 -4.04 -4.04
N THR A 19 -1.67 -4.11 -4.22
CA THR A 19 -0.72 -3.96 -3.09
C THR A 19 -0.35 -2.49 -2.96
N VAL A 20 -0.53 -1.91 -1.78
CA VAL A 20 -0.14 -0.53 -1.47
C VAL A 20 0.96 -0.57 -0.41
N THR A 21 2.07 0.12 -0.67
CA THR A 21 3.18 0.25 0.28
C THR A 21 3.25 1.69 0.77
N GLY A 22 3.36 1.87 2.09
CA GLY A 22 3.58 3.15 2.74
C GLY A 22 4.78 3.09 3.67
N SER A 23 5.66 4.07 3.60
CA SER A 23 6.79 4.22 4.52
C SER A 23 6.61 5.48 5.36
N LEU A 24 7.05 5.44 6.61
CA LEU A 24 7.11 6.62 7.45
C LEU A 24 8.14 7.64 6.91
N PRO A 25 7.94 8.94 7.11
CA PRO A 25 8.94 9.96 6.81
C PRO A 25 10.24 9.66 7.57
N GLY A 26 11.41 9.94 6.96
CA GLY A 26 12.75 9.48 7.39
C GLY A 26 13.26 9.92 8.78
N ARG A 27 12.41 10.45 9.65
CA ARG A 27 12.70 10.81 11.04
C ARG A 27 11.80 10.13 12.06
N MET A 28 10.83 9.31 11.62
CA MET A 28 9.98 8.52 12.50
C MET A 28 10.49 7.09 12.58
N LYS A 29 10.53 6.53 13.80
CA LYS A 29 10.81 5.10 14.00
C LYS A 29 9.57 4.30 13.62
N GLY A 30 9.75 3.33 12.73
CA GLY A 30 8.74 2.33 12.37
C GLY A 30 9.00 1.78 10.97
N GLY A 31 8.50 0.57 10.73
CA GLY A 31 8.70 -0.12 9.47
C GLY A 31 7.75 0.30 8.35
N VAL A 32 7.88 -0.40 7.22
CA VAL A 32 7.05 -0.23 6.03
C VAL A 32 5.70 -0.91 6.26
N ALA A 33 4.61 -0.18 6.01
CA ALA A 33 3.27 -0.72 5.98
C ALA A 33 2.93 -1.23 4.56
N ILE A 34 2.31 -2.40 4.48
CA ILE A 34 1.83 -3.04 3.26
C ILE A 34 0.34 -3.35 3.47
N ALA A 35 -0.48 -2.95 2.51
CA ALA A 35 -1.89 -3.29 2.44
C ALA A 35 -2.22 -3.99 1.12
N GLU A 36 -2.99 -5.07 1.18
CA GLU A 36 -3.53 -5.74 -0.01
C GLU A 36 -5.04 -5.52 -0.07
N ILE A 37 -5.53 -5.11 -1.24
CA ILE A 37 -6.90 -4.69 -1.45
C ILE A 37 -7.48 -5.42 -2.66
N SER A 38 -8.63 -6.05 -2.51
CA SER A 38 -9.38 -6.66 -3.62
C SER A 38 -9.83 -5.59 -4.60
N LYS A 39 -9.57 -5.81 -5.90
CA LYS A 39 -10.05 -4.94 -6.97
C LYS A 39 -11.55 -5.08 -7.24
N GLN A 40 -12.13 -6.23 -6.89
CA GLN A 40 -13.53 -6.53 -7.24
C GLN A 40 -14.49 -5.71 -6.37
N ASP A 41 -14.18 -5.57 -5.09
CA ASP A 41 -15.09 -5.03 -4.08
C ASP A 41 -14.42 -4.05 -3.10
N GLY A 42 -13.12 -3.77 -3.27
CA GLY A 42 -12.38 -2.84 -2.42
C GLY A 42 -12.11 -3.36 -1.01
N ARG A 43 -12.35 -4.65 -0.73
CA ARG A 43 -12.10 -5.22 0.59
C ARG A 43 -10.61 -5.27 0.89
N ILE A 44 -10.25 -4.93 2.11
CA ILE A 44 -8.89 -5.12 2.63
C ILE A 44 -8.70 -6.61 2.88
N LEU A 45 -7.74 -7.19 2.18
CA LEU A 45 -7.37 -8.61 2.30
C LEU A 45 -6.30 -8.81 3.37
N LEU A 46 -5.35 -7.87 3.46
CA LEU A 46 -4.23 -7.94 4.39
C LEU A 46 -3.76 -6.54 4.78
N VAL A 47 -3.37 -6.38 6.05
CA VAL A 47 -2.55 -5.26 6.52
C VAL A 47 -1.37 -5.84 7.29
N SER A 48 -0.17 -5.49 6.88
CA SER A 48 1.07 -5.86 7.56
C SER A 48 1.95 -4.63 7.71
N HIS A 49 2.73 -4.57 8.78
CA HIS A 49 3.77 -3.56 8.92
C HIS A 49 5.03 -4.20 9.49
N ALA A 50 6.18 -3.75 8.99
CA ALA A 50 7.45 -4.07 9.65
C ALA A 50 7.55 -3.31 10.98
N LYS A 51 8.29 -3.89 11.94
CA LYS A 51 8.50 -3.30 13.28
C LYS A 51 9.45 -2.12 13.22
#